data_AF-A0A3N6NUH4-F1
#
_entry.id   AF-A0A3N6NUH4-F1
#
_cell.length_a   1.000
_cell.length_b   1.000
_cell.length_c   1.000
_cell.angle_alpha   90.00
_cell.angle_beta   90.00
_cell.angle_gamma   90.00
#
_symmetry.space_group_name_H-M   'P 1'
#
loop_
_entity.id
_entity.type
_entity.pdbx_description
1 polymer ?
#
loop_
_entity_poly.entity_id
_entity_poly.type
_entity_poly.pdbx_seq_one_letter_code
_entity_poly.pdbx_strand_id
1 'polypeptide(L)'
;MFTNKQSNQYSHLTAKERKFISFPAQLLLDKNLLVGKILDFGCGFGNDVKLLQQKNFPVTGYDPYYFPQYPQTKFDTILCFYVLNVLFDQAQTQVLMEVSQLLKPGGKAYYSVRRGLKREGFREHYIHKKPTYQCLVNLPFKSIHTDELCEIYEYIHYNQQKNYTNNCLFCNPRKNLQLITESAKTYAILDGYPVTKGHTLVIPKRHLANYFELPVEEQLDCWLMVNQVQKILQEKYNPDGFNVGINVNRAGGQKMMHTNIHVIPRYQEDTSRVKGGMRFVVPKK
;
A
#
# COMPACT_ATOMS: atom_id res chain seq x y z
N MET A 1 13.16 10.72 24.06
CA MET A 1 14.04 11.29 23.02
C MET A 1 13.47 10.89 21.67
N PHE A 2 12.74 11.79 21.00
CA PHE A 2 12.27 11.54 19.64
C PHE A 2 13.49 11.60 18.72
N THR A 3 13.89 10.46 18.18
CA THR A 3 14.92 10.38 17.16
C THR A 3 14.51 11.27 16.00
N ASN A 4 15.40 12.19 15.62
CA ASN A 4 15.22 13.07 14.48
C ASN A 4 14.90 12.16 13.28
N LYS A 5 13.66 12.19 12.79
CA LYS A 5 13.18 11.26 11.77
C LYS A 5 13.92 11.61 10.47
N GLN A 6 15.03 10.93 10.22
CA GLN A 6 15.89 11.20 9.08
C GLN A 6 15.02 11.06 7.83
N SER A 7 14.82 12.16 7.10
CA SER A 7 13.99 12.20 5.89
C SER A 7 14.90 12.28 4.67
N ASN A 8 14.54 11.61 3.58
CA ASN A 8 15.29 11.73 2.32
C ASN A 8 14.84 12.99 1.57
N GLN A 9 15.21 14.15 2.11
CA GLN A 9 14.78 15.47 1.63
C GLN A 9 15.03 15.69 0.13
N TYR A 10 16.11 15.10 -0.40
CA TYR A 10 16.55 15.28 -1.78
C TYR A 10 16.24 14.08 -2.68
N SER A 11 15.28 13.22 -2.29
CA SER A 11 14.87 12.05 -3.09
C SER A 11 14.49 12.41 -4.54
N HIS A 12 13.78 13.52 -4.75
CA HIS A 12 13.38 14.02 -6.07
C HIS A 12 14.59 14.23 -7.01
N LEU A 13 15.77 14.57 -6.49
CA LEU A 13 16.99 14.76 -7.28
C LEU A 13 17.54 13.46 -7.89
N THR A 14 17.01 12.30 -7.50
CA THR A 14 17.37 11.00 -8.09
C THR A 14 16.59 10.69 -9.38
N ALA A 15 15.58 11.51 -9.70
CA ALA A 15 14.87 11.44 -10.97
C ALA A 15 15.86 11.64 -12.13
N LYS A 16 15.76 10.80 -13.15
CA LYS A 16 16.66 10.86 -14.31
C LYS A 16 15.94 11.46 -15.50
N GLU A 17 16.55 12.49 -16.09
CA GLU A 17 16.15 12.96 -17.40
C GLU A 17 16.57 11.93 -18.46
N ARG A 18 15.68 11.65 -19.43
CA ARG A 18 15.89 10.61 -20.44
C ARG A 18 15.32 11.08 -21.78
N LYS A 19 16.02 10.72 -22.86
CA LYS A 19 15.56 10.95 -24.24
C LYS A 19 14.69 9.81 -24.78
N PHE A 20 14.84 8.62 -24.19
CA PHE A 20 14.15 7.40 -24.60
C PHE A 20 13.31 6.88 -23.44
N ILE A 21 12.36 6.03 -23.79
CA ILE A 21 11.50 5.37 -22.82
C ILE A 21 12.36 4.49 -21.90
N SER A 22 12.03 4.48 -20.62
CA SER A 22 12.79 3.73 -19.63
C SER A 22 12.72 2.22 -19.91
N PHE A 23 13.76 1.50 -19.51
CA PHE A 23 13.81 0.06 -19.67
C PHE A 23 12.57 -0.67 -19.11
N PRO A 24 12.08 -0.37 -17.88
CA PRO A 24 10.86 -1.00 -17.38
C PRO A 24 9.64 -0.71 -18.24
N ALA A 25 9.46 0.53 -18.68
CA ALA A 25 8.34 0.90 -19.56
C ALA A 25 8.42 0.21 -20.93
N GLN A 26 9.61 0.13 -21.54
CA GLN A 26 9.81 -0.59 -22.80
C GLN A 26 9.48 -2.08 -22.66
N LEU A 27 9.96 -2.72 -21.60
CA LEU A 27 9.70 -4.13 -21.35
C LEU A 27 8.20 -4.43 -21.19
N LEU A 28 7.46 -3.55 -20.49
CA LEU A 28 6.01 -3.70 -20.34
C LEU A 28 5.27 -3.45 -21.65
N LEU A 29 5.74 -2.51 -22.50
CA LEU A 29 5.22 -2.32 -23.85
C LEU A 29 5.41 -3.56 -24.71
N ASP A 30 6.63 -4.11 -24.75
CA ASP A 30 6.96 -5.28 -25.58
C ASP A 30 6.14 -6.51 -25.17
N LYS A 31 5.79 -6.63 -23.89
CA LYS A 31 4.92 -7.67 -23.35
C LYS A 31 3.42 -7.37 -23.46
N ASN A 32 3.02 -6.25 -24.05
CA ASN A 32 1.63 -5.78 -24.13
C ASN A 32 0.90 -5.70 -22.78
N LEU A 33 1.62 -5.25 -21.73
CA LEU A 33 1.10 -5.17 -20.36
C LEU A 33 0.54 -3.80 -19.97
N LEU A 34 0.71 -2.79 -20.82
CA LEU A 34 0.14 -1.45 -20.61
C LEU A 34 -1.31 -1.41 -21.12
N VAL A 35 -2.26 -1.62 -20.23
CA VAL A 35 -3.69 -1.77 -20.58
C VAL A 35 -4.54 -0.68 -19.92
N GLY A 36 -5.51 -0.17 -20.68
CA GLY A 36 -6.50 0.80 -20.18
C GLY A 36 -5.87 2.13 -19.78
N LYS A 37 -6.46 2.81 -18.79
CA LYS A 37 -5.96 4.08 -18.25
C LYS A 37 -4.71 3.84 -17.40
N ILE A 38 -3.62 4.54 -17.69
CA ILE A 38 -2.31 4.31 -17.06
C ILE A 38 -1.93 5.49 -16.16
N LEU A 39 -1.39 5.19 -14.98
CA LEU A 39 -0.69 6.15 -14.13
C LEU A 39 0.79 5.81 -14.06
N ASP A 40 1.67 6.78 -14.29
CA ASP A 40 3.06 6.71 -13.91
C ASP A 40 3.26 7.40 -12.55
N PHE A 41 3.34 6.58 -11.49
CA PHE A 41 3.45 7.02 -10.10
C PHE A 41 4.94 7.22 -9.74
N GLY A 42 5.28 8.45 -9.34
CA GLY A 42 6.66 8.90 -9.17
C GLY A 42 7.36 9.12 -10.51
N CYS A 43 6.67 9.76 -11.47
CA CYS A 43 7.16 9.93 -12.84
C CYS A 43 8.40 10.83 -12.98
N GLY A 44 8.85 11.50 -11.90
CA GLY A 44 9.98 12.42 -11.94
C GLY A 44 9.74 13.53 -12.95
N PHE A 45 10.62 13.66 -13.96
CA PHE A 45 10.46 14.64 -15.04
C PHE A 45 9.38 14.29 -16.09
N GLY A 46 8.67 13.17 -15.95
CA GLY A 46 7.55 12.82 -16.84
C GLY A 46 7.94 12.36 -18.25
N ASN A 47 9.19 11.94 -18.45
CA ASN A 47 9.69 11.52 -19.76
C ASN A 47 8.96 10.30 -20.31
N ASP A 48 8.74 9.27 -19.49
CA ASP A 48 8.01 8.07 -19.90
C ASP A 48 6.55 8.40 -20.23
N VAL A 49 5.90 9.25 -19.42
CA VAL A 49 4.54 9.78 -19.68
C VAL A 49 4.48 10.43 -21.06
N LYS A 50 5.37 11.37 -21.37
CA LYS A 50 5.40 12.08 -22.66
C LYS A 50 5.59 11.11 -23.84
N LEU A 51 6.53 10.18 -23.74
CA LEU A 51 6.85 9.24 -24.81
C LEU A 51 5.74 8.20 -25.03
N LEU A 52 5.07 7.76 -23.97
CA LEU A 52 3.90 6.88 -24.05
C LEU A 52 2.68 7.60 -24.64
N GLN A 53 2.45 8.87 -24.31
CA GLN A 53 1.41 9.70 -24.92
C GLN A 53 1.61 9.86 -26.43
N GLN A 54 2.85 10.05 -26.89
CA GLN A 54 3.19 10.09 -28.32
C GLN A 54 2.92 8.77 -29.04
N LYS A 55 2.89 7.65 -28.30
CA LYS A 55 2.48 6.32 -28.79
C LYS A 55 0.98 6.06 -28.61
N ASN A 56 0.17 7.10 -28.33
CA ASN A 56 -1.28 7.06 -28.12
C ASN A 56 -1.75 6.26 -26.89
N PHE A 57 -0.90 6.07 -25.88
CA PHE A 57 -1.33 5.48 -24.61
C PHE A 57 -2.01 6.53 -23.71
N PRO A 58 -3.14 6.21 -23.05
CA PRO A 58 -3.84 7.12 -22.15
C PRO A 58 -3.16 7.14 -20.76
N VAL A 59 -1.95 7.72 -20.71
CA VAL A 59 -1.12 7.81 -19.50
C VAL A 59 -1.12 9.21 -18.90
N THR A 60 -1.14 9.27 -17.57
CA THR A 60 -0.92 10.49 -16.78
C THR A 60 0.22 10.25 -15.78
N GLY A 61 0.96 11.29 -15.43
CA GLY A 61 2.01 11.23 -14.41
C GLY A 61 1.59 11.84 -13.08
N TYR A 62 2.12 11.30 -11.98
CA TYR A 62 2.10 11.92 -10.67
C TYR A 62 3.50 11.85 -10.06
N ASP A 63 3.97 12.96 -9.49
CA ASP A 63 5.21 13.01 -8.74
C ASP A 63 5.08 14.10 -7.65
N PRO A 64 5.35 13.81 -6.37
CA PRO A 64 5.13 14.79 -5.30
C PRO A 64 5.88 16.12 -5.47
N TYR A 65 6.95 16.15 -6.26
CA TYR A 65 7.76 17.34 -6.50
C TYR A 65 7.49 17.95 -7.88
N TYR A 66 7.59 17.16 -8.94
CA TYR A 66 7.53 17.67 -10.32
C TYR A 66 6.11 17.73 -10.90
N PHE A 67 5.21 16.85 -10.45
CA PHE A 67 3.83 16.75 -10.90
C PHE A 67 2.89 16.57 -9.70
N PRO A 68 2.77 17.59 -8.82
CA PRO A 68 2.21 17.44 -7.47
C PRO A 68 0.68 17.28 -7.43
N GLN A 69 0.00 17.37 -8.58
CA GLN A 69 -1.45 17.20 -8.64
C GLN A 69 -1.82 15.73 -8.42
N TYR A 70 -2.32 15.42 -7.22
CA TYR A 70 -2.71 14.05 -6.89
C TYR A 70 -3.88 13.56 -7.78
N PRO A 71 -3.81 12.33 -8.33
CA PRO A 71 -4.85 11.80 -9.19
C PRO A 71 -6.20 11.63 -8.47
N GLN A 72 -7.29 11.98 -9.16
CA GLN A 72 -8.67 11.90 -8.62
C GLN A 72 -9.47 10.70 -9.15
N THR A 73 -8.84 9.85 -9.97
CA THR A 73 -9.48 8.70 -10.60
C THR A 73 -8.67 7.43 -10.40
N LYS A 74 -9.31 6.28 -10.59
CA LYS A 74 -8.60 4.99 -10.59
C LYS A 74 -8.07 4.59 -11.97
N PHE A 75 -7.06 3.74 -11.97
CA PHE A 75 -6.30 3.31 -13.15
C PHE A 75 -6.36 1.81 -13.36
N ASP A 76 -6.30 1.39 -14.62
CA ASP A 76 -6.25 -0.01 -15.03
C ASP A 76 -4.82 -0.56 -14.89
N THR A 77 -3.83 0.29 -15.19
CA THR A 77 -2.40 0.01 -15.03
C THR A 77 -1.71 1.12 -14.23
N ILE A 78 -0.88 0.77 -13.25
CA ILE A 78 -0.02 1.73 -12.53
C ILE A 78 1.45 1.32 -12.67
N LEU A 79 2.30 2.27 -13.03
CA LEU A 79 3.74 2.11 -13.09
C LEU A 79 4.34 2.76 -11.85
N CYS A 80 5.29 2.11 -11.19
CA CYS A 80 6.00 2.65 -10.03
C CYS A 80 7.47 2.25 -10.12
N PHE A 81 8.25 3.06 -10.83
CA PHE A 81 9.61 2.68 -11.22
C PHE A 81 10.67 3.32 -10.33
N TYR A 82 11.38 2.48 -9.57
CA TYR A 82 12.50 2.84 -8.70
C TYR A 82 12.17 3.84 -7.58
N VAL A 83 10.90 4.23 -7.43
CA VAL A 83 10.40 5.13 -6.37
C VAL A 83 10.73 4.57 -4.99
N LEU A 84 10.44 3.29 -4.77
CA LEU A 84 10.64 2.65 -3.47
C LEU A 84 12.13 2.62 -3.05
N ASN A 85 13.04 2.53 -4.02
CA ASN A 85 14.48 2.44 -3.75
C ASN A 85 15.07 3.71 -3.13
N VAL A 86 14.34 4.83 -3.07
CA VAL A 86 14.79 6.08 -2.47
C VAL A 86 13.98 6.47 -1.24
N LEU A 87 13.20 5.55 -0.70
CA LEU A 87 12.32 5.76 0.45
C LEU A 87 12.72 4.86 1.61
N PHE A 88 12.49 5.34 2.84
CA PHE A 88 12.53 4.49 4.03
C PHE A 88 11.26 3.63 4.12
N ASP A 89 11.33 2.53 4.87
CA ASP A 89 10.28 1.50 4.95
C ASP A 89 8.86 2.05 5.20
N GLN A 90 8.71 3.04 6.09
CA GLN A 90 7.40 3.66 6.36
C GLN A 90 6.84 4.39 5.13
N ALA A 91 7.69 5.11 4.40
CA ALA A 91 7.30 5.80 3.19
C ALA A 91 7.07 4.83 2.01
N GLN A 92 7.84 3.74 1.94
CA GLN A 92 7.56 2.67 0.98
C GLN A 92 6.15 2.07 1.23
N THR A 93 5.83 1.78 2.49
CA THR A 93 4.52 1.26 2.92
C THR A 93 3.39 2.21 2.51
N GLN A 94 3.59 3.52 2.70
CA GLN A 94 2.64 4.55 2.27
C GLN A 94 2.43 4.54 0.75
N VAL A 95 3.50 4.49 -0.05
CA VAL A 95 3.40 4.43 -1.52
C VAL A 95 2.66 3.17 -1.98
N LEU A 96 2.90 2.01 -1.36
CA LEU A 96 2.16 0.78 -1.68
C LEU A 96 0.66 0.95 -1.42
N MET A 97 0.29 1.58 -0.29
CA MET A 97 -1.11 1.87 0.04
C MET A 97 -1.76 2.87 -0.92
N GLU A 98 -1.03 3.89 -1.37
CA GLU A 98 -1.53 4.86 -2.36
C GLU A 98 -1.74 4.22 -3.74
N VAL A 99 -0.76 3.45 -4.22
CA VAL A 99 -0.91 2.70 -5.48
C VAL A 99 -2.09 1.74 -5.40
N SER A 100 -2.26 1.02 -4.28
CA SER A 100 -3.42 0.14 -4.07
C SER A 100 -4.75 0.90 -4.16
N GLN A 101 -4.85 2.11 -3.59
CA GLN A 101 -6.08 2.92 -3.63
C GLN A 101 -6.40 3.42 -5.04
N LEU A 102 -5.38 3.84 -5.79
CA LEU A 102 -5.49 4.35 -7.15
C LEU A 102 -5.73 3.25 -8.17
N LEU A 103 -5.45 1.98 -7.85
CA LEU A 103 -5.70 0.87 -8.76
C LEU A 103 -7.17 0.48 -8.79
N LYS A 104 -7.71 0.22 -9.98
CA LYS A 104 -9.05 -0.38 -10.13
C LYS A 104 -9.04 -1.85 -9.69
N PRO A 105 -10.16 -2.38 -9.15
CA PRO A 105 -10.29 -3.82 -8.92
C PRO A 105 -10.00 -4.61 -10.21
N GLY A 106 -9.06 -5.55 -10.14
CA GLY A 106 -8.63 -6.35 -11.29
C GLY A 106 -7.59 -5.68 -12.19
N GLY A 107 -7.26 -4.41 -11.96
CA GLY A 107 -6.11 -3.74 -12.58
C GLY A 107 -4.78 -4.29 -12.07
N LYS A 108 -3.68 -3.88 -12.70
CA LYS A 108 -2.32 -4.30 -12.34
C LYS A 108 -1.42 -3.11 -12.04
N ALA A 109 -0.52 -3.25 -11.06
CA ALA A 109 0.60 -2.33 -10.90
C ALA A 109 1.93 -3.04 -11.17
N TYR A 110 2.90 -2.29 -11.67
CA TYR A 110 4.23 -2.77 -12.00
C TYR A 110 5.28 -1.98 -11.22
N TYR A 111 5.96 -2.66 -10.30
CA TYR A 111 7.02 -2.06 -9.49
C TYR A 111 8.37 -2.48 -10.04
N SER A 112 9.19 -1.52 -10.47
CA SER A 112 10.58 -1.79 -10.83
C SER A 112 11.50 -1.42 -9.67
N VAL A 113 12.38 -2.32 -9.28
CA VAL A 113 13.34 -2.12 -8.18
C VAL A 113 14.78 -2.33 -8.64
N ARG A 114 15.74 -1.73 -7.94
CA ARG A 114 17.17 -1.89 -8.21
C ARG A 114 17.72 -3.21 -7.65
N ARG A 115 18.54 -3.90 -8.45
CA ARG A 115 19.36 -5.06 -8.05
C ARG A 115 20.86 -4.76 -8.06
N GLY A 116 21.31 -3.84 -8.91
CA GLY A 116 22.73 -3.46 -9.02
C GLY A 116 23.28 -2.54 -7.91
N LEU A 117 22.65 -2.46 -6.72
CA LEU A 117 23.07 -1.55 -5.67
C LEU A 117 24.17 -2.18 -4.80
N LYS A 118 25.38 -1.61 -4.79
CA LYS A 118 26.54 -2.16 -4.04
C LYS A 118 26.42 -2.04 -2.51
N ARG A 119 25.76 -0.99 -2.02
CA ARG A 119 25.51 -0.74 -0.60
C ARG A 119 24.26 0.10 -0.43
N GLU A 120 23.55 -0.07 0.68
CA GLU A 120 22.40 0.76 1.07
C GLU A 120 22.84 2.00 1.87
N GLY A 121 21.94 2.98 2.01
CA GLY A 121 22.19 4.19 2.79
C GLY A 121 22.40 5.45 1.97
N PHE A 122 22.70 6.53 2.68
CA PHE A 122 22.96 7.85 2.10
C PHE A 122 24.24 7.86 1.27
N ARG A 123 24.17 8.54 0.13
CA ARG A 123 25.31 8.85 -0.73
C ARG A 123 25.15 10.22 -1.35
N GLU A 124 26.27 10.85 -1.67
CA GLU A 124 26.24 12.10 -2.42
C GLU A 124 25.72 11.86 -3.84
N HIS A 125 24.72 12.63 -4.25
CA HIS A 125 24.22 12.62 -5.62
C HIS A 125 25.28 13.18 -6.57
N TYR A 126 25.65 12.41 -7.59
CA TYR A 126 26.78 12.72 -8.48
C TYR A 126 26.72 14.14 -9.09
N ILE A 127 25.54 14.54 -9.55
CA ILE A 127 25.29 15.83 -10.24
C ILE A 127 25.05 16.97 -9.24
N HIS A 128 24.21 16.73 -8.24
CA HIS A 128 23.66 17.81 -7.39
C HIS A 128 24.44 18.04 -6.10
N LYS A 129 25.38 17.13 -5.77
CA LYS A 129 26.20 17.21 -4.56
C LYS A 129 25.36 17.28 -3.26
N LYS A 130 24.20 16.63 -3.26
CA LYS A 130 23.28 16.53 -2.12
C LYS A 130 23.19 15.08 -1.61
N PRO A 131 22.99 14.86 -0.30
CA PRO A 131 22.83 13.50 0.24
C PRO A 131 21.48 12.91 -0.20
N THR A 132 21.52 11.73 -0.81
CA THR A 132 20.33 10.96 -1.23
C THR A 132 20.40 9.55 -0.64
N TYR A 133 19.30 9.10 -0.04
CA TYR A 133 19.18 7.72 0.44
C TYR A 133 18.84 6.77 -0.71
N GLN A 134 19.46 5.59 -0.72
CA GLN A 134 19.09 4.49 -1.61
C GLN A 134 19.10 3.15 -0.87
N CYS A 135 18.15 2.28 -1.17
CA CYS A 135 18.00 0.95 -0.60
C CYS A 135 17.66 -0.10 -1.66
N LEU A 136 17.88 -1.37 -1.32
CA LEU A 136 17.31 -2.51 -2.01
C LEU A 136 15.86 -2.69 -1.54
N VAL A 137 15.01 -3.19 -2.43
CA VAL A 137 13.60 -3.40 -2.15
C VAL A 137 13.23 -4.81 -2.55
N ASN A 138 12.57 -5.53 -1.65
CA ASN A 138 12.08 -6.88 -1.89
C ASN A 138 10.57 -6.91 -1.62
N LEU A 139 9.79 -7.22 -2.66
CA LEU A 139 8.34 -7.26 -2.57
C LEU A 139 7.86 -8.72 -2.68
N PRO A 140 6.86 -9.13 -1.88
CA PRO A 140 6.29 -10.48 -1.94
C PRO A 140 5.30 -10.62 -3.11
N PHE A 141 5.68 -10.10 -4.28
CA PHE A 141 4.85 -10.03 -5.48
C PHE A 141 5.44 -10.92 -6.57
N LYS A 142 4.66 -11.20 -7.61
CA LYS A 142 5.11 -12.05 -8.72
C LYS A 142 6.20 -11.31 -9.51
N SER A 143 7.41 -11.84 -9.53
CA SER A 143 8.47 -11.35 -10.41
C SER A 143 8.15 -11.73 -11.86
N ILE A 144 8.19 -10.75 -12.76
CA ILE A 144 7.95 -10.94 -14.21
C ILE A 144 9.18 -10.66 -15.07
N HIS A 145 10.23 -10.12 -14.46
CA HIS A 145 11.54 -9.89 -15.05
C HIS A 145 12.56 -9.69 -13.94
N THR A 146 13.73 -10.33 -14.06
CA THR A 146 14.87 -10.10 -13.18
C THR A 146 16.16 -10.19 -13.98
N ASP A 147 17.03 -9.22 -13.83
CA ASP A 147 18.42 -9.24 -14.30
C ASP A 147 19.36 -8.68 -13.22
N GLU A 148 20.65 -8.52 -13.55
CA GLU A 148 21.67 -8.03 -12.62
C GLU A 148 21.42 -6.59 -12.13
N LEU A 149 20.66 -5.79 -12.88
CA LEU A 149 20.44 -4.37 -12.62
C LEU A 149 19.07 -4.09 -12.01
N CYS A 150 18.04 -4.84 -12.38
CA CYS A 150 16.67 -4.59 -11.96
C CYS A 150 15.79 -5.83 -11.85
N GLU A 151 14.72 -5.69 -11.09
CA GLU A 151 13.63 -6.65 -11.02
C GLU A 151 12.30 -5.92 -11.15
N ILE A 152 11.34 -6.51 -11.87
CA ILE A 152 10.01 -5.96 -12.08
C ILE A 152 8.97 -6.92 -11.49
N TYR A 153 8.19 -6.41 -10.55
CA TYR A 153 7.11 -7.12 -9.89
C TYR A 153 5.76 -6.73 -10.49
N GLU A 154 4.91 -7.74 -10.73
CA GLU A 154 3.49 -7.57 -11.01
C GLU A 154 2.67 -7.67 -9.72
N TYR A 155 1.85 -6.65 -9.49
CA TYR A 155 0.96 -6.53 -8.36
C TYR A 155 -0.50 -6.53 -8.82
N ILE A 156 -1.34 -7.27 -8.10
CA ILE A 156 -2.80 -7.19 -8.12
C ILE A 156 -3.29 -7.17 -6.68
N HIS A 157 -4.45 -6.55 -6.43
CA HIS A 157 -5.07 -6.53 -5.10
C HIS A 157 -5.17 -7.92 -4.49
N TYR A 158 -4.91 -8.04 -3.19
CA TYR A 158 -4.90 -9.32 -2.50
C TYR A 158 -6.25 -10.06 -2.59
N ASN A 159 -7.38 -9.34 -2.54
CA ASN A 159 -8.71 -9.93 -2.70
C ASN A 159 -9.05 -10.38 -4.13
N GLN A 160 -8.16 -10.16 -5.10
CA GLN A 160 -8.25 -10.70 -6.46
C GLN A 160 -7.35 -11.92 -6.67
N GLN A 161 -6.49 -12.23 -5.70
CA GLN A 161 -5.63 -13.41 -5.68
C GLN A 161 -6.38 -14.62 -5.12
N LYS A 162 -5.87 -15.83 -5.39
CA LYS A 162 -6.35 -17.07 -4.78
C LYS A 162 -5.19 -17.81 -4.14
N ASN A 163 -5.36 -18.19 -2.89
CA ASN A 163 -4.44 -19.03 -2.14
C ASN A 163 -5.10 -20.38 -1.86
N TYR A 164 -4.93 -21.33 -2.79
CA TYR A 164 -5.61 -22.62 -2.77
C TYR A 164 -5.21 -23.55 -1.63
N THR A 165 -4.13 -23.26 -0.89
CA THR A 165 -3.63 -24.12 0.18
C THR A 165 -4.28 -23.84 1.54
N ASN A 166 -5.13 -22.81 1.65
CA ASN A 166 -5.75 -22.42 2.92
C ASN A 166 -7.23 -22.06 2.72
N ASN A 167 -8.15 -22.65 3.48
CA ASN A 167 -9.59 -22.34 3.41
C ASN A 167 -10.00 -21.09 4.23
N CYS A 168 -9.04 -20.37 4.82
CA CYS A 168 -9.30 -19.17 5.60
C CYS A 168 -9.86 -18.04 4.74
N LEU A 169 -10.97 -17.44 5.18
CA LEU A 169 -11.62 -16.29 4.54
C LEU A 169 -10.73 -15.05 4.45
N PHE A 170 -9.72 -14.93 5.31
CA PHE A 170 -8.76 -13.83 5.28
C PHE A 170 -7.53 -14.14 4.42
N CYS A 171 -7.20 -15.41 4.17
CA CYS A 171 -6.23 -15.79 3.13
C CYS A 171 -6.84 -15.78 1.73
N ASN A 172 -8.17 -15.93 1.64
CA ASN A 172 -8.94 -15.90 0.41
C ASN A 172 -10.14 -14.94 0.55
N PRO A 173 -9.89 -13.62 0.70
CA PRO A 173 -10.96 -12.66 0.82
C PRO A 173 -11.85 -12.68 -0.43
N ARG A 174 -13.17 -12.53 -0.23
CA ARG A 174 -14.11 -12.53 -1.34
C ARG A 174 -13.89 -11.31 -2.23
N LYS A 175 -13.88 -11.52 -3.54
CA LYS A 175 -13.64 -10.47 -4.56
C LYS A 175 -14.60 -9.28 -4.48
N ASN A 176 -15.82 -9.49 -3.99
CA ASN A 176 -16.86 -8.47 -3.90
C ASN A 176 -16.76 -7.61 -2.63
N LEU A 177 -15.92 -7.97 -1.65
CA LEU A 177 -15.68 -7.13 -0.49
C LEU A 177 -14.81 -5.93 -0.87
N GLN A 178 -15.18 -4.75 -0.39
CA GLN A 178 -14.49 -3.50 -0.71
C GLN A 178 -13.14 -3.45 0.00
N LEU A 179 -12.07 -3.57 -0.77
CA LEU A 179 -10.72 -3.23 -0.32
C LEU A 179 -10.61 -1.72 -0.09
N ILE A 180 -10.08 -1.33 1.07
CA ILE A 180 -9.77 0.06 1.40
C ILE A 180 -8.39 0.42 0.85
N THR A 181 -7.36 -0.34 1.25
CA THR A 181 -5.98 -0.23 0.75
C THR A 181 -5.17 -1.44 1.22
N GLU A 182 -3.94 -1.59 0.74
CA GLU A 182 -3.00 -2.61 1.23
C GLU A 182 -1.53 -2.22 1.03
N SER A 183 -0.68 -2.76 1.89
CA SER A 183 0.79 -2.69 1.82
C SER A 183 1.33 -4.00 1.23
N ALA A 184 2.65 -4.21 1.32
CA ALA A 184 3.25 -5.49 1.00
C ALA A 184 2.75 -6.62 1.93
N LYS A 185 2.59 -6.35 3.23
CA LYS A 185 2.38 -7.35 4.28
C LYS A 185 0.96 -7.37 4.85
N THR A 186 0.20 -6.29 4.74
CA THR A 186 -1.13 -6.13 5.36
C THR A 186 -2.12 -5.59 4.34
N TYR A 187 -3.40 -5.92 4.48
CA TYR A 187 -4.47 -5.32 3.71
C TYR A 187 -5.62 -4.88 4.63
N ALA A 188 -6.44 -3.94 4.14
CA ALA A 188 -7.61 -3.46 4.85
C ALA A 188 -8.87 -3.60 3.99
N ILE A 189 -9.93 -4.14 4.56
CA ILE A 189 -11.18 -4.42 3.85
C ILE A 189 -12.38 -4.04 4.73
N LEU A 190 -13.47 -3.57 4.12
CA LEU A 190 -14.72 -3.39 4.86
C LEU A 190 -15.23 -4.73 5.38
N ASP A 191 -15.66 -4.75 6.63
CA ASP A 191 -16.28 -5.93 7.23
C ASP A 191 -17.60 -6.23 6.49
N GLY A 192 -17.84 -7.51 6.18
CA GLY A 192 -19.10 -7.98 5.58
C GLY A 192 -20.29 -7.91 6.54
N TYR A 193 -20.04 -7.81 7.84
CA TYR A 193 -21.03 -7.66 8.90
C TYR A 193 -20.63 -6.46 9.80
N PRO A 194 -20.75 -5.23 9.29
CA PRO A 194 -20.22 -4.05 9.96
C PRO A 194 -20.97 -3.75 11.28
N VAL A 195 -20.23 -3.42 12.34
CA VAL A 195 -20.82 -2.93 13.61
C VAL A 195 -21.44 -1.54 13.41
N THR A 196 -20.74 -0.69 12.66
CA THR A 196 -21.17 0.64 12.24
C THR A 196 -20.68 0.89 10.81
N LYS A 197 -21.24 1.92 10.16
CA LYS A 197 -20.82 2.32 8.81
C LYS A 197 -19.30 2.57 8.79
N GLY A 198 -18.62 1.87 7.88
CA GLY A 198 -17.16 1.98 7.72
C GLY A 198 -16.33 1.04 8.60
N HIS A 199 -16.95 0.12 9.37
CA HIS A 199 -16.22 -0.94 10.07
C HIS A 199 -15.26 -1.66 9.11
N THR A 200 -13.97 -1.58 9.42
CA THR A 200 -12.88 -2.09 8.57
C THR A 200 -12.03 -3.06 9.37
N LEU A 201 -11.60 -4.13 8.71
CA LEU A 201 -10.65 -5.09 9.25
C LEU A 201 -9.27 -4.84 8.62
N VAL A 202 -8.25 -4.66 9.45
CA VAL A 202 -6.84 -4.63 9.05
C VAL A 202 -6.24 -6.01 9.31
N ILE A 203 -5.73 -6.65 8.26
CA ILE A 203 -5.41 -8.07 8.26
C ILE A 203 -4.01 -8.29 7.67
N PRO A 204 -3.05 -8.87 8.41
CA PRO A 204 -1.78 -9.32 7.84
C PRO A 204 -2.04 -10.41 6.80
N LYS A 205 -1.33 -10.38 5.68
CA LYS A 205 -1.41 -11.41 4.62
C LYS A 205 -0.85 -12.75 5.10
N ARG A 206 0.09 -12.74 6.06
CA ARG A 206 0.57 -13.95 6.73
C ARG A 206 -0.53 -14.47 7.67
N HIS A 207 -0.79 -15.77 7.59
CA HIS A 207 -1.76 -16.44 8.45
C HIS A 207 -1.12 -16.81 9.78
N LEU A 208 -1.31 -15.97 10.80
CA LEU A 208 -1.00 -16.29 12.20
C LEU A 208 -2.26 -16.17 13.03
N ALA A 209 -2.38 -17.01 14.05
CA ALA A 209 -3.62 -17.15 14.79
C ALA A 209 -3.90 -15.92 15.63
N ASN A 210 -2.87 -15.30 16.23
CA ASN A 210 -3.06 -14.11 17.07
C ASN A 210 -1.99 -13.03 16.84
N TYR A 211 -2.31 -11.82 17.30
CA TYR A 211 -1.45 -10.64 17.12
C TYR A 211 -0.07 -10.80 17.78
N PHE A 212 0.00 -11.49 18.91
CA PHE A 212 1.23 -11.66 19.67
C PHE A 212 2.21 -12.65 18.99
N GLU A 213 1.75 -13.41 18.01
CA GLU A 213 2.60 -14.26 17.16
C GLU A 213 3.23 -13.49 15.99
N LEU A 214 2.73 -12.30 15.65
CA LEU A 214 3.26 -11.52 14.53
C LEU A 214 4.68 -11.05 14.83
N PRO A 215 5.62 -11.17 13.87
CA PRO A 215 6.89 -10.47 13.94
C PRO A 215 6.69 -8.96 14.11
N VAL A 216 7.63 -8.29 14.77
CA VAL A 216 7.54 -6.86 15.10
C VAL A 216 7.33 -6.01 13.84
N GLU A 217 8.00 -6.35 12.74
CA GLU A 217 7.86 -5.65 11.48
C GLU A 217 6.47 -5.78 10.84
N GLU A 218 5.76 -6.89 11.07
CA GLU A 218 4.36 -7.07 10.64
C GLU A 218 3.39 -6.36 11.57
N GLN A 219 3.66 -6.34 12.88
CA GLN A 219 2.90 -5.53 13.82
C GLN A 219 2.97 -4.04 13.45
N LEU A 220 4.18 -3.53 13.14
CA LEU A 220 4.37 -2.15 12.70
C LEU A 220 3.62 -1.85 11.40
N ASP A 221 3.70 -2.74 10.40
CA ASP A 221 2.96 -2.60 9.14
C ASP A 221 1.43 -2.58 9.36
N CYS A 222 0.92 -3.42 10.27
CA CYS A 222 -0.49 -3.38 10.68
C CYS A 222 -0.89 -2.02 11.29
N TRP A 223 -0.05 -1.43 12.15
CA TRP A 223 -0.37 -0.13 12.75
C TRP A 223 -0.23 1.04 11.79
N LEU A 224 0.69 0.97 10.82
CA LEU A 224 0.72 1.92 9.70
C LEU A 224 -0.57 1.84 8.89
N MET A 225 -1.05 0.62 8.62
CA MET A 225 -2.34 0.37 7.95
C MET A 225 -3.51 0.93 8.75
N VAL A 226 -3.58 0.69 10.07
CA VAL A 226 -4.65 1.24 10.95
C VAL A 226 -4.71 2.76 10.85
N ASN A 227 -3.56 3.44 10.91
CA ASN A 227 -3.49 4.90 10.81
C ASN A 227 -3.97 5.40 9.44
N GLN A 228 -3.58 4.72 8.36
CA GLN A 228 -4.03 5.07 7.01
C GLN A 228 -5.54 4.84 6.83
N VAL A 229 -6.04 3.70 7.32
CA VAL A 229 -7.47 3.38 7.30
C VAL A 229 -8.27 4.43 8.09
N GLN A 230 -7.82 4.82 9.28
CA GLN A 230 -8.50 5.84 10.08
C GLN A 230 -8.67 7.15 9.30
N LYS A 231 -7.62 7.62 8.61
CA LYS A 231 -7.68 8.83 7.77
C LYS A 231 -8.71 8.68 6.65
N ILE A 232 -8.64 7.57 5.90
CA ILE A 232 -9.58 7.29 4.81
C ILE A 232 -11.03 7.26 5.32
N LEU A 233 -11.26 6.62 6.47
CA LEU A 233 -12.59 6.53 7.09
C LEU A 233 -13.07 7.89 7.60
N GLN A 234 -12.17 8.72 8.13
CA GLN A 234 -12.50 10.09 8.54
C GLN A 234 -12.99 10.92 7.36
N GLU A 235 -12.23 10.92 6.27
CA GLU A 235 -12.57 11.68 5.05
C GLU A 235 -13.86 11.16 4.40
N LYS A 236 -14.04 9.83 4.34
CA LYS A 236 -15.17 9.21 3.63
C LYS A 236 -16.48 9.22 4.40
N TYR A 237 -16.42 9.07 5.72
CA TYR A 237 -17.62 8.82 6.53
C TYR A 237 -17.83 9.81 7.68
N ASN A 238 -16.89 10.72 7.92
CA ASN A 238 -16.92 11.75 8.95
C ASN A 238 -17.48 11.27 10.31
N PRO A 239 -16.90 10.22 10.92
CA PRO A 239 -17.33 9.76 12.24
C PRO A 239 -16.89 10.71 13.35
N ASP A 240 -17.57 10.61 14.48
CA ASP A 240 -17.31 11.37 15.72
C ASP A 240 -16.21 10.76 16.58
N GLY A 241 -15.78 9.53 16.28
CA GLY A 241 -14.71 8.84 16.97
C GLY A 241 -14.43 7.44 16.42
N PHE A 242 -13.57 6.68 17.09
CA PHE A 242 -13.21 5.33 16.69
C PHE A 242 -13.06 4.40 17.89
N ASN A 243 -13.37 3.12 17.70
CA ASN A 243 -12.82 2.04 18.50
C ASN A 243 -11.86 1.23 17.64
N VAL A 244 -10.68 0.96 18.17
CA VAL A 244 -9.68 0.11 17.54
C VAL A 244 -9.35 -1.02 18.50
N GLY A 245 -9.43 -2.26 18.05
CA GLY A 245 -9.32 -3.41 18.94
C GLY A 245 -8.93 -4.70 18.24
N ILE A 246 -8.38 -5.62 19.03
CA ILE A 246 -7.92 -6.94 18.59
C ILE A 246 -8.54 -7.96 19.52
N ASN A 247 -9.19 -8.96 18.94
CA ASN A 247 -9.71 -10.10 19.68
C ASN A 247 -8.68 -11.22 19.62
N VAL A 248 -8.27 -11.73 20.78
CA VAL A 248 -7.23 -12.77 20.90
C VAL A 248 -7.82 -13.99 21.58
N ASN A 249 -7.75 -15.13 20.90
CA ASN A 249 -8.34 -16.41 21.30
C ASN A 249 -9.86 -16.36 21.46
N ARG A 250 -10.48 -17.54 21.61
CA ARG A 250 -11.94 -17.69 21.75
C ARG A 250 -12.51 -16.87 22.91
N ALA A 251 -11.83 -16.87 24.05
CA ALA A 251 -12.25 -16.12 25.24
C ALA A 251 -12.24 -14.59 24.99
N GLY A 252 -11.35 -14.08 24.15
CA GLY A 252 -11.32 -12.68 23.73
C GLY A 252 -12.29 -12.36 22.59
N GLY A 253 -13.19 -13.27 22.21
CA GLY A 253 -14.17 -13.06 21.13
C GLY A 253 -13.64 -13.32 19.72
N GLN A 254 -12.43 -13.88 19.58
CA GLN A 254 -11.87 -14.16 18.26
C GLN A 254 -12.62 -15.31 17.58
N LYS A 255 -13.27 -15.02 16.45
CA LYS A 255 -14.02 -16.02 15.65
C LYS A 255 -13.20 -16.67 14.55
N MET A 256 -12.33 -15.91 13.88
CA MET A 256 -11.40 -16.42 12.87
C MET A 256 -9.99 -16.46 13.47
N MET A 257 -9.35 -17.63 13.44
CA MET A 257 -7.96 -17.82 13.93
C MET A 257 -6.95 -17.32 12.89
N HIS A 258 -7.14 -16.08 12.45
CA HIS A 258 -6.22 -15.29 11.65
C HIS A 258 -6.32 -13.87 12.18
N THR A 259 -5.20 -13.35 12.67
CA THR A 259 -5.08 -12.01 13.24
C THR A 259 -5.78 -10.97 12.40
N ASN A 260 -6.55 -10.10 13.04
CA ASN A 260 -7.16 -8.95 12.43
C ASN A 260 -7.35 -7.86 13.49
N ILE A 261 -7.21 -6.61 13.08
CA ILE A 261 -7.45 -5.43 13.91
C ILE A 261 -8.72 -4.77 13.41
N HIS A 262 -9.67 -4.59 14.29
CA HIS A 262 -10.91 -3.87 14.01
C HIS A 262 -10.65 -2.37 14.06
N VAL A 263 -11.10 -1.64 13.05
CA VAL A 263 -11.20 -0.18 13.05
C VAL A 263 -12.68 0.18 12.84
N ILE A 264 -13.34 0.59 13.93
CA ILE A 264 -14.79 0.79 14.00
C ILE A 264 -15.08 2.29 14.17
N PRO A 265 -15.55 2.99 13.13
CA PRO A 265 -16.04 4.35 13.25
C PRO A 265 -17.20 4.46 14.25
N ARG A 266 -17.25 5.53 15.05
CA ARG A 266 -18.29 5.78 16.06
C ARG A 266 -19.03 7.07 15.75
N TYR A 267 -20.33 7.08 16.03
CA TYR A 267 -21.22 8.22 15.84
C TYR A 267 -21.96 8.52 17.16
N GLN A 268 -22.30 9.77 17.43
CA GLN A 268 -22.93 10.17 18.71
C GLN A 268 -24.23 9.41 19.02
N GLU A 269 -24.97 8.98 18.00
CA GLU A 269 -26.25 8.28 18.14
C GLU A 269 -26.19 6.80 17.77
N ASP A 270 -24.99 6.23 17.56
CA ASP A 270 -24.85 4.81 17.19
C ASP A 270 -25.17 3.82 18.32
N THR A 271 -25.39 4.32 19.55
CA THR A 271 -25.79 3.54 20.72
C THR A 271 -26.73 4.34 21.62
N SER A 272 -27.76 3.70 22.17
CA SER A 272 -28.69 4.33 23.11
C SER A 272 -27.97 4.69 24.42
N ARG A 273 -27.90 5.99 24.75
CA ARG A 273 -27.53 6.61 26.05
C ARG A 273 -26.99 5.66 27.15
N VAL A 274 -25.70 5.32 27.11
CA VAL A 274 -24.98 4.75 28.28
C VAL A 274 -23.53 5.26 28.33
N LYS A 275 -23.02 5.63 29.51
CA LYS A 275 -21.63 6.06 29.75
C LYS A 275 -20.72 4.85 30.03
N GLY A 276 -19.82 4.43 29.10
CA GLY A 276 -18.70 3.48 29.31
C GLY A 276 -18.07 2.85 28.03
N GLY A 277 -16.87 2.25 28.12
CA GLY A 277 -15.88 1.85 27.06
C GLY A 277 -15.14 0.53 27.37
N MET A 278 -14.45 -0.22 26.49
CA MET A 278 -14.52 -0.36 25.02
C MET A 278 -15.88 -0.98 24.64
N ARG A 279 -16.87 -0.21 24.20
CA ARG A 279 -18.11 0.09 24.98
C ARG A 279 -18.80 -1.13 25.66
N PHE A 280 -18.15 -1.67 26.72
CA PHE A 280 -18.53 -2.69 27.72
C PHE A 280 -18.16 -4.17 27.47
N VAL A 281 -16.88 -4.48 27.20
CA VAL A 281 -16.33 -5.85 27.24
C VAL A 281 -16.39 -6.43 28.66
N VAL A 282 -17.53 -7.04 29.01
CA VAL A 282 -17.88 -8.23 29.82
C VAL A 282 -19.31 -7.99 30.37
N PRO A 283 -20.32 -8.84 30.07
CA PRO A 283 -21.69 -8.66 30.58
C PRO A 283 -21.73 -8.77 32.12
N LYS A 284 -22.66 -8.05 32.77
CA LYS A 284 -23.03 -8.38 34.16
C LYS A 284 -23.55 -9.83 34.17
N LYS A 285 -23.03 -10.63 35.10
CA LYS A 285 -23.47 -12.01 35.38
C LYS A 285 -24.98 -12.09 35.53
#